data_AF-A0A949B4K3-F1
#
_entry.id   AF-A0A949B4K3-F1
#
_cell.length_a   1.000
_cell.length_b   1.000
_cell.length_c   1.000
_cell.angle_alpha   90.00
_cell.angle_beta   90.00
_cell.angle_gamma   90.00
#
_symmetry.space_group_name_H-M   'P 1'
#
loop_
_entity.id
_entity.type
_entity.pdbx_description
1 polymer ?
#
loop_
_entity_poly.entity_id
_entity_poly.type
_entity_poly.pdbx_seq_one_letter_code
_entity_poly.pdbx_strand_id
1 'polypeptide(L)'
;GITFYQSSYGKIPGNNVRLKIVRHASEHEFIGMEVKQGNSFPLPGNEGQFQVLNVDANLRGMMGPAALISIRPEQGEETRFWVFQNWETLQNRFPKQMLQSPMLNPSAFKPYTFYLEGLESKFYTGLQVNRDPGVSIVWIGCFLMIGGFFVTFFMSHRRIWVRVSSAKQGSTISIAGTSNKNPVGLQRELAHLVINLNDYLIKRK
;
A
#
# COMPACT_ATOMS: atom_id res chain seq x y z
N GLY A 1 -5.65 -11.24 3.84
CA GLY A 1 -4.63 -11.01 2.79
C GLY A 1 -3.95 -9.68 3.03
N ILE A 2 -3.07 -9.28 2.12
CA ILE A 2 -2.64 -7.88 1.98
C ILE A 2 -3.30 -7.37 0.71
N THR A 3 -4.05 -6.28 0.80
CA THR A 3 -4.69 -5.66 -0.35
C THR A 3 -4.12 -4.27 -0.56
N PHE A 4 -3.69 -3.98 -1.79
CA PHE A 4 -3.17 -2.69 -2.18
C PHE A 4 -4.27 -1.87 -2.84
N TYR A 5 -4.43 -0.63 -2.41
CA TYR A 5 -5.32 0.35 -3.01
C TYR A 5 -4.52 1.59 -3.40
N GLN A 6 -4.88 2.21 -4.52
CA GLN A 6 -4.39 3.55 -4.82
C GLN A 6 -5.21 4.56 -3.99
N SER A 7 -4.56 5.25 -3.06
CA SER A 7 -5.23 6.23 -2.19
C SER A 7 -5.11 7.65 -2.72
N SER A 8 -4.04 7.97 -3.44
CA SER A 8 -3.85 9.29 -4.04
C SER A 8 -3.00 9.25 -5.31
N TYR A 9 -3.14 10.30 -6.11
CA TYR A 9 -2.33 10.57 -7.29
C TYR A 9 -2.14 12.07 -7.44
N GLY A 10 -0.96 12.48 -7.87
CA GLY A 10 -0.72 13.89 -8.14
C GLY A 10 0.60 14.14 -8.84
N LYS A 11 0.87 15.42 -9.05
CA LYS A 11 2.15 15.92 -9.56
C LYS A 11 2.86 16.63 -8.41
N ILE A 12 4.14 16.33 -8.24
CA ILE A 12 5.06 17.11 -7.42
C ILE A 12 6.07 17.80 -8.35
N PRO A 13 6.55 19.00 -7.99
CA PRO A 13 7.68 19.60 -8.71
C PRO A 13 8.86 18.62 -8.70
N GLY A 14 9.47 18.42 -9.86
CA GLY A 14 10.76 17.77 -9.98
C GLY A 14 11.88 18.68 -9.48
N ASN A 15 13.12 18.20 -9.56
CA ASN A 15 14.26 18.97 -9.07
C ASN A 15 14.87 19.83 -10.19
N ASN A 16 14.53 19.58 -11.46
CA ASN A 16 15.05 20.36 -12.57
C ASN A 16 14.12 21.52 -12.92
N VAL A 17 14.74 22.68 -13.16
CA VAL A 17 14.09 23.95 -13.47
C VAL A 17 14.76 24.53 -14.71
N ARG A 18 13.96 24.94 -15.70
CA ARG A 18 14.46 25.66 -16.87
C ARG A 18 14.29 27.15 -16.63
N LEU A 19 15.42 27.85 -16.55
CA LEU A 19 15.49 29.29 -16.37
C LEU A 19 16.03 29.94 -17.63
N LYS A 20 15.45 31.09 -17.98
CA LYS A 20 15.99 32.01 -18.96
C LYS A 20 16.46 33.26 -18.25
N ILE A 21 17.73 33.58 -18.38
CA ILE A 21 18.34 34.77 -17.79
C ILE A 21 18.61 35.77 -18.90
N VAL A 22 18.11 36.99 -18.74
CA VAL A 22 18.33 38.10 -19.66
C VAL A 22 19.11 39.19 -18.94
N ARG A 23 20.18 39.70 -19.55
CA ARG A 23 20.94 40.83 -19.01
C ARG A 23 20.46 42.11 -19.70
N HIS A 24 20.06 43.12 -18.94
CA HIS A 24 19.52 44.38 -19.48
C HIS A 24 20.48 45.13 -20.43
N ALA A 25 21.79 44.91 -20.32
CA ALA A 25 22.78 45.49 -21.23
C ALA A 25 22.75 44.87 -22.64
N SER A 26 22.20 43.67 -22.77
CA SER A 26 22.18 42.86 -24.00
C SER A 26 20.78 42.25 -24.14
N GLU A 27 19.77 43.09 -24.34
CA GLU A 27 18.34 42.71 -24.37
C GLU A 27 18.02 41.59 -25.39
N HIS A 28 18.94 41.32 -26.35
CA HIS A 28 18.87 40.27 -27.36
C HIS A 28 19.64 38.98 -27.03
N GLU A 29 20.47 38.97 -25.98
CA GLU A 29 21.18 37.77 -25.51
C GLU A 29 20.50 37.22 -24.27
N PHE A 30 19.94 36.02 -24.41
CA PHE A 30 19.37 35.27 -23.31
C PHE A 30 20.12 33.96 -23.13
N ILE A 31 20.31 33.58 -21.89
CA ILE A 31 20.92 32.30 -21.54
C ILE A 31 19.82 31.42 -20.96
N GLY A 32 19.43 30.41 -21.75
CA GLY A 32 18.60 29.32 -21.28
C GLY A 32 19.47 28.29 -20.57
N MET A 33 19.13 27.95 -19.33
CA MET A 33 19.85 26.95 -18.55
C MET A 33 18.90 26.06 -17.77
N GLU A 34 19.20 24.76 -17.77
CA GLU A 34 18.52 23.79 -16.93
C GLU A 34 19.32 23.62 -15.63
N VAL A 35 18.73 24.07 -14.52
CA VAL A 35 19.34 24.06 -13.20
C VAL A 35 18.63 23.08 -12.29
N LYS A 36 19.39 22.45 -11.41
CA LYS A 36 18.85 21.56 -10.39
C LYS A 36 18.68 22.32 -9.07
N GLN A 37 17.51 22.22 -8.46
CA GLN A 37 17.22 22.79 -7.15
C GLN A 37 18.27 22.35 -6.12
N GLY A 38 18.74 23.31 -5.32
CA GLY A 38 19.75 23.10 -4.27
C GLY A 38 21.19 23.28 -4.75
N ASN A 39 21.47 23.17 -6.05
CA ASN A 39 22.81 23.41 -6.59
C ASN A 39 23.06 24.92 -6.78
N SER A 40 24.33 25.32 -6.62
CA SER A 40 24.81 26.67 -6.89
C SER A 40 25.38 26.76 -8.30
N PHE A 41 25.05 27.82 -9.02
CA PHE A 41 25.49 28.07 -10.39
C PHE A 41 26.10 29.48 -10.48
N PRO A 42 27.19 29.68 -11.24
CA PRO A 42 27.75 31.01 -11.44
C PRO A 42 26.78 31.89 -12.27
N LEU A 43 26.72 33.17 -11.94
CA LEU A 43 26.04 34.15 -12.79
C LEU A 43 26.79 34.33 -14.12
N PRO A 44 26.11 34.60 -15.25
CA PRO A 44 26.76 34.75 -16.55
C PRO A 44 27.89 35.80 -16.61
N GLY A 45 27.76 36.90 -15.87
CA GLY A 45 28.80 37.94 -15.78
C GLY A 45 29.90 37.65 -14.76
N ASN A 46 29.90 36.47 -14.14
CA ASN A 46 30.79 36.10 -13.04
C ASN A 46 30.74 37.07 -11.84
N GLU A 47 29.59 37.70 -11.61
CA GLU A 47 29.34 38.70 -10.55
C GLU A 47 28.90 38.04 -9.22
N GLY A 48 28.97 36.72 -9.15
CA GLY A 48 28.54 35.91 -8.01
C GLY A 48 27.91 34.59 -8.42
N GLN A 49 27.17 33.99 -7.50
CA GLN A 49 26.48 32.72 -7.71
C GLN A 49 24.99 32.87 -7.44
N PHE A 50 24.19 32.07 -8.13
CA PHE A 50 22.77 31.95 -7.86
C PHE A 50 22.38 30.49 -7.63
N GLN A 51 21.30 30.31 -6.90
CA GLN A 51 20.77 29.03 -6.48
C GLN A 51 19.24 29.06 -6.56
N VAL A 52 18.65 27.96 -7.03
CA VAL A 52 17.21 27.72 -6.84
C VAL A 52 17.02 27.07 -5.47
N LEU A 53 16.45 27.81 -4.53
CA LEU A 53 16.20 27.34 -3.16
C LEU A 53 14.96 26.44 -3.10
N ASN A 54 13.87 26.88 -3.72
CA ASN A 54 12.57 26.20 -3.64
C ASN A 54 11.84 26.29 -4.98
N VAL A 55 11.05 25.27 -5.28
CA VAL A 55 10.16 25.20 -6.45
C VAL A 55 8.77 24.85 -5.94
N ASP A 56 7.81 25.69 -6.29
CA ASP A 56 6.41 25.50 -5.93
C ASP A 56 5.58 25.39 -7.22
N ALA A 57 4.78 24.34 -7.34
CA ALA A 57 3.88 24.16 -8.49
C ALA A 57 2.73 25.17 -8.49
N ASN A 58 2.37 25.71 -7.32
CA ASN A 58 1.33 26.71 -7.17
C ASN A 58 1.57 27.53 -5.90
N LEU A 59 2.39 28.57 -6.02
CA LEU A 59 2.78 29.40 -4.89
C LEU A 59 1.53 29.98 -4.20
N ARG A 60 1.41 29.71 -2.89
CA ARG A 60 0.26 30.08 -2.05
C ARG A 60 -1.10 29.58 -2.57
N GLY A 61 -1.12 28.54 -3.41
CA GLY A 61 -2.33 27.95 -3.99
C GLY A 61 -3.03 28.80 -5.05
N MET A 62 -2.54 30.00 -5.37
CA MET A 62 -3.25 30.94 -6.26
C MET A 62 -2.37 31.60 -7.33
N MET A 63 -1.05 31.65 -7.12
CA MET A 63 -0.11 32.38 -7.99
C MET A 63 0.54 31.50 -9.07
N GLY A 64 0.25 30.20 -9.09
CA GLY A 64 0.79 29.29 -10.10
C GLY A 64 2.27 28.95 -9.88
N PRO A 65 2.90 28.29 -10.88
CA PRO A 65 4.25 27.75 -10.75
C PRO A 65 5.31 28.84 -10.57
N ALA A 66 6.15 28.68 -9.54
CA ALA A 66 7.18 29.63 -9.19
C ALA A 66 8.45 28.96 -8.64
N ALA A 67 9.59 29.59 -8.85
CA ALA A 67 10.88 29.18 -8.28
C ALA A 67 11.46 30.32 -7.43
N LEU A 68 11.90 30.00 -6.21
CA LEU A 68 12.59 30.94 -5.33
C LEU A 68 14.07 30.93 -5.67
N ILE A 69 14.55 32.05 -6.19
CA ILE A 69 15.95 32.26 -6.53
C ILE A 69 16.62 32.99 -5.38
N SER A 70 17.82 32.52 -5.03
CA SER A 70 18.76 33.23 -4.17
C SER A 70 19.99 33.59 -4.99
N ILE A 71 20.43 34.84 -4.88
CA ILE A 71 21.64 35.34 -5.51
C ILE A 71 22.58 35.80 -4.41
N ARG A 72 23.78 35.22 -4.40
CA ARG A 72 24.91 35.63 -3.57
C ARG A 72 25.94 36.33 -4.46
N PRO A 73 25.94 37.67 -4.49
CA PRO A 73 26.98 38.41 -5.20
C PRO A 73 28.34 38.22 -4.51
N GLU A 74 29.44 38.43 -5.24
CA GLU A 74 30.78 38.44 -4.62
C GLU A 74 30.94 39.59 -3.60
N GLN A 75 30.22 40.68 -3.83
CA GLN A 75 30.17 41.85 -2.95
C GLN A 75 28.71 42.26 -2.76
N GLY A 76 28.24 42.23 -1.51
CA GLY A 76 26.89 42.65 -1.14
C GLY A 76 26.13 41.60 -0.34
N GLU A 77 24.83 41.85 -0.15
CA GLU A 77 23.94 40.95 0.59
C GLU A 77 23.25 39.93 -0.33
N GLU A 78 22.91 38.77 0.24
CA GLU A 78 22.14 37.74 -0.46
C GLU A 78 20.74 38.26 -0.78
N THR A 79 20.37 38.28 -2.06
CA THR A 79 19.06 38.74 -2.52
C THR A 79 18.19 37.53 -2.87
N ARG A 80 16.93 37.51 -2.43
CA ARG A 80 15.98 36.43 -2.69
C ARG A 80 14.70 36.95 -3.31
N PHE A 81 14.24 36.29 -4.37
CA PHE A 81 13.01 36.65 -5.05
C PHE A 81 12.40 35.46 -5.80
N TRP A 82 11.08 35.50 -5.97
CA TRP A 82 10.31 34.52 -6.70
C TRP A 82 10.25 34.89 -8.18
N VAL A 83 10.44 33.88 -9.02
CA VAL A 83 10.28 33.97 -10.47
C VAL A 83 9.13 33.06 -10.88
N PHE A 84 8.20 33.61 -11.66
CA PHE A 84 6.96 32.94 -12.05
C PHE A 84 7.00 32.54 -13.52
N GLN A 85 6.41 31.39 -13.84
CA GLN A 85 6.31 30.93 -15.23
C GLN A 85 5.38 31.82 -16.06
N ASN A 86 4.28 32.28 -15.45
CA ASN A 86 3.21 33.01 -16.13
C ASN A 86 3.03 34.41 -15.52
N TRP A 87 4.09 35.22 -15.55
CA TRP A 87 4.09 36.57 -14.95
C TRP A 87 3.00 37.49 -15.50
N GLU A 88 2.74 37.45 -16.80
CA GLU A 88 1.69 38.27 -17.44
C GLU A 88 0.29 37.90 -16.94
N THR A 89 0.01 36.60 -16.78
CA THR A 89 -1.26 36.12 -16.25
C THR A 89 -1.46 36.56 -14.79
N LEU A 90 -0.37 36.68 -14.01
CA LEU A 90 -0.42 37.16 -12.63
C LEU A 90 -0.73 38.65 -12.54
N GLN A 91 -0.16 39.47 -13.42
CA GLN A 91 -0.46 40.90 -13.49
C GLN A 91 -1.93 41.18 -13.79
N ASN A 92 -2.55 40.33 -14.61
CA ASN A 92 -3.97 40.45 -14.93
C ASN A 92 -4.88 39.91 -13.81
N ARG A 93 -4.43 38.91 -13.06
CA ARG A 93 -5.22 38.27 -12.00
C ARG A 93 -5.18 39.03 -10.68
N PHE A 94 -4.05 39.66 -10.34
CA PHE A 94 -3.83 40.29 -9.05
C PHE A 94 -3.64 41.80 -9.13
N PRO A 95 -4.06 42.56 -8.10
CA PRO A 95 -3.81 44.00 -8.04
C PRO A 95 -2.31 44.32 -8.07
N LYS A 96 -1.92 45.35 -8.83
CA LYS A 96 -0.51 45.76 -8.98
C LYS A 96 0.18 46.06 -7.64
N GLN A 97 -0.55 46.60 -6.66
CA GLN A 97 -0.04 46.88 -5.32
C GLN A 97 0.49 45.61 -4.62
N MET A 98 -0.14 44.45 -4.86
CA MET A 98 0.29 43.19 -4.27
C MET A 98 1.58 42.66 -4.91
N LEU A 99 1.80 42.97 -6.21
CA LEU A 99 2.95 42.53 -6.99
C LEU A 99 4.17 43.46 -6.85
N GLN A 100 4.04 44.59 -6.16
CA GLN A 100 5.14 45.54 -5.92
C GLN A 100 6.15 45.08 -4.87
N SER A 101 5.93 43.93 -4.24
CA SER A 101 6.88 43.39 -3.26
C SER A 101 8.24 43.10 -3.93
N PRO A 102 9.37 43.51 -3.35
CA PRO A 102 10.71 43.17 -3.85
C PRO A 102 10.92 41.66 -4.00
N MET A 103 10.29 40.86 -3.15
CA MET A 103 10.35 39.39 -3.18
C MET A 103 9.66 38.77 -4.40
N LEU A 104 8.80 39.51 -5.09
CA LEU A 104 8.07 39.05 -6.28
C LEU A 104 8.61 39.66 -7.57
N ASN A 105 9.69 40.44 -7.49
CA ASN A 105 10.27 41.10 -8.65
C ASN A 105 11.35 40.19 -9.29
N PRO A 106 11.12 39.65 -10.50
CA PRO A 106 12.11 38.81 -11.19
C PRO A 106 13.38 39.56 -11.62
N SER A 107 13.36 40.90 -11.58
CA SER A 107 14.48 41.79 -11.85
C SER A 107 15.01 42.46 -10.57
N ALA A 108 14.79 41.84 -9.40
CA ALA A 108 15.26 42.39 -8.12
C ALA A 108 16.78 42.56 -8.06
N PHE A 109 17.54 41.77 -8.83
CA PHE A 109 18.99 41.86 -8.92
C PHE A 109 19.43 42.37 -10.30
N LYS A 110 19.65 43.68 -10.40
CA LYS A 110 20.17 44.30 -11.64
C LYS A 110 21.62 43.84 -11.89
N PRO A 111 22.04 43.65 -13.16
CA PRO A 111 21.31 43.91 -14.40
C PRO A 111 20.53 42.70 -14.95
N TYR A 112 20.25 41.67 -14.15
CA TYR A 112 19.63 40.44 -14.63
C TYR A 112 18.13 40.43 -14.40
N THR A 113 17.42 39.81 -15.35
CA THR A 113 16.03 39.43 -15.20
C THR A 113 15.93 37.92 -15.42
N PHE A 114 15.29 37.25 -14.47
CA PHE A 114 15.10 35.81 -14.52
C PHE A 114 13.68 35.50 -14.97
N TYR A 115 13.55 34.52 -15.86
CA TYR A 115 12.28 33.99 -16.31
C TYR A 115 12.25 32.48 -16.08
N LEU A 116 11.12 31.99 -15.58
CA LEU A 116 10.90 30.57 -15.41
C LEU A 116 10.24 30.04 -16.68
N GLU A 117 10.94 29.24 -17.48
CA GLU A 117 10.36 28.69 -18.72
C GLU A 117 9.59 27.39 -18.45
N GLY A 118 10.09 26.58 -17.51
CA GLY A 118 9.47 25.30 -17.21
C GLY A 118 9.97 24.67 -15.92
N LEU A 119 9.08 23.87 -15.33
CA LEU A 119 9.38 23.00 -14.20
C LEU A 119 9.26 21.55 -14.65
N GLU A 120 10.24 20.74 -14.30
CA GLU A 120 10.05 19.30 -14.35
C GLU A 120 8.88 18.95 -13.40
N SER A 121 7.98 18.06 -13.82
CA SER A 121 6.92 17.57 -12.95
C SER A 121 7.05 16.05 -12.84
N LYS A 122 7.08 15.56 -11.61
CA LYS A 122 7.13 14.13 -11.31
C LYS A 122 5.77 13.68 -10.83
N PHE A 123 5.31 12.56 -11.36
CA PHE A 123 4.07 11.94 -10.92
C PHE A 123 4.34 11.10 -9.66
N TYR A 124 3.43 11.19 -8.69
CA TYR A 124 3.45 10.32 -7.52
C TYR A 124 2.11 9.59 -7.39
N THR A 125 2.16 8.38 -6.84
CA THR A 125 1.00 7.62 -6.43
C THR A 125 1.13 7.20 -4.98
N GLY A 126 0.12 7.50 -4.18
CA GLY A 126 -0.02 6.99 -2.83
C GLY A 126 -0.62 5.59 -2.89
N LEU A 127 0.09 4.61 -2.34
CA LEU A 127 -0.40 3.25 -2.18
C LEU A 127 -0.79 3.04 -0.72
N GLN A 128 -2.04 2.68 -0.48
CA GLN A 128 -2.55 2.29 0.82
C GLN A 128 -2.56 0.77 0.93
N VAL A 129 -1.94 0.28 1.99
CA VAL A 129 -1.87 -1.15 2.30
C VAL A 129 -2.87 -1.44 3.39
N ASN A 130 -3.86 -2.27 3.09
CA ASN A 130 -4.78 -2.78 4.11
C ASN A 130 -4.45 -4.25 4.44
N ARG A 131 -4.44 -4.56 5.74
CA ARG A 131 -4.15 -5.90 6.27
C ARG A 131 -5.33 -6.31 7.14
N ASP A 132 -6.10 -7.29 6.68
CA ASP A 132 -7.18 -7.86 7.47
C ASP A 132 -6.66 -9.05 8.31
N PRO A 133 -6.50 -8.90 9.65
CA PRO A 133 -6.02 -9.97 10.52
C PRO A 133 -7.08 -11.04 10.80
N GLY A 134 -8.37 -10.71 10.63
CA GLY A 134 -9.49 -11.62 10.90
C GLY A 134 -9.62 -12.79 9.92
N VAL A 135 -8.99 -12.72 8.73
CA VAL A 135 -9.09 -13.80 7.73
C VAL A 135 -8.60 -15.14 8.29
N SER A 136 -7.54 -15.14 9.10
CA SER A 136 -7.02 -16.37 9.72
C SER A 136 -8.03 -16.99 10.70
N ILE A 137 -8.77 -16.17 11.46
CA ILE A 137 -9.77 -16.66 12.43
C ILE A 137 -10.95 -17.34 11.70
N VAL A 138 -11.36 -16.78 10.55
CA VAL A 138 -12.46 -17.32 9.73
C VAL A 138 -12.10 -18.70 9.17
N TRP A 139 -10.87 -18.86 8.67
CA TRP A 139 -10.39 -20.16 8.20
C TRP A 139 -10.35 -21.21 9.31
N ILE A 140 -9.88 -20.85 10.51
CA ILE A 140 -9.90 -21.76 11.67
C ILE A 140 -11.33 -22.22 11.97
N GLY A 141 -12.29 -21.29 12.01
CA GLY A 141 -13.71 -21.62 12.22
C GLY A 141 -14.27 -22.55 11.14
N CYS A 142 -13.95 -22.28 9.87
CA CYS A 142 -14.38 -23.11 8.75
C CYS A 142 -13.83 -24.55 8.84
N PHE A 143 -12.55 -24.71 9.16
CA PHE A 143 -11.93 -26.02 9.36
C PHE A 143 -12.53 -26.78 10.55
N LEU A 144 -12.79 -26.08 11.67
CA LEU A 144 -13.38 -26.70 12.85
C LEU A 144 -14.81 -27.17 12.58
N MET A 145 -15.60 -26.41 11.83
CA MET A 145 -16.95 -26.79 11.41
C MET A 145 -16.94 -28.05 10.55
N ILE A 146 -16.06 -28.11 9.54
CA ILE A 146 -15.89 -29.31 8.70
C ILE A 146 -15.51 -30.52 9.57
N GLY A 147 -14.55 -30.36 10.49
CA GLY A 147 -14.14 -31.41 11.43
C GLY A 147 -15.30 -31.91 12.31
N GLY A 148 -16.13 -31.00 12.83
CA GLY A 148 -17.31 -31.34 13.63
C GLY A 148 -18.34 -32.17 12.84
N PHE A 149 -18.57 -31.83 11.57
CA PHE A 149 -19.41 -32.64 10.70
C PHE A 149 -18.82 -34.03 10.45
N PHE A 150 -17.51 -34.14 10.23
CA PHE A 150 -16.87 -35.45 10.13
C PHE A 150 -17.08 -36.30 11.38
N VAL A 151 -16.84 -35.75 12.58
CA VAL A 151 -17.06 -36.50 13.83
C VAL A 151 -18.53 -36.94 13.94
N THR A 152 -19.47 -36.04 13.67
CA THR A 152 -20.91 -36.31 13.79
C THR A 152 -21.38 -37.37 12.79
N PHE A 153 -20.90 -37.31 11.54
CA PHE A 153 -21.30 -38.27 10.51
C PHE A 153 -20.58 -39.61 10.61
N PHE A 154 -19.37 -39.68 11.16
CA PHE A 154 -18.59 -40.92 11.21
C PHE A 154 -18.64 -41.63 12.57
N MET A 155 -19.06 -40.96 13.65
CA MET A 155 -19.28 -41.60 14.95
C MET A 155 -20.58 -42.43 14.92
N SER A 156 -20.49 -43.66 14.44
CA SER A 156 -21.60 -44.62 14.47
C SER A 156 -21.67 -45.29 15.84
N HIS A 157 -22.68 -44.96 16.65
CA HIS A 157 -22.96 -45.70 17.87
C HIS A 157 -23.31 -47.17 17.55
N ARG A 158 -22.47 -48.09 18.04
CA ARG A 158 -22.72 -49.54 18.04
C ARG A 158 -23.16 -49.95 19.43
N ARG A 159 -24.24 -50.72 19.55
CA ARG A 159 -24.66 -51.34 20.81
C ARG A 159 -24.76 -52.84 20.63
N ILE A 160 -24.11 -53.61 21.51
CA ILE A 160 -24.12 -55.07 21.50
C ILE A 160 -24.74 -55.52 22.82
N TRP A 161 -25.65 -56.48 22.74
CA TRP A 161 -26.30 -57.15 23.86
C TRP A 161 -25.97 -58.64 23.84
N VAL A 162 -25.56 -59.17 24.98
CA VAL A 162 -25.32 -60.60 25.17
C VAL A 162 -26.30 -61.11 26.22
N ARG A 163 -27.08 -62.14 25.87
CA ARG A 163 -28.02 -62.82 26.77
C ARG A 163 -27.57 -64.26 26.96
N VAL A 164 -27.41 -64.67 28.20
CA VAL A 164 -27.12 -66.06 28.57
C VAL A 164 -28.35 -66.64 29.25
N SER A 165 -28.91 -67.72 28.69
CA SER A 165 -30.09 -68.42 29.21
C SER A 165 -29.74 -69.89 29.47
N SER A 166 -30.14 -70.43 30.62
CA SER A 166 -29.96 -71.86 30.93
C SER A 166 -31.05 -72.70 30.25
N ALA A 167 -30.68 -73.78 29.58
CA ALA A 167 -31.58 -74.72 28.91
C ALA A 167 -31.49 -76.11 29.57
N LYS A 168 -32.50 -76.96 29.35
CA LYS A 168 -32.62 -78.29 30.00
C LYS A 168 -31.42 -79.22 29.78
N GLN A 169 -30.56 -78.97 28.79
CA GLN A 169 -29.29 -79.65 28.57
C GLN A 169 -28.16 -78.66 28.19
N GLY A 170 -27.87 -77.67 29.03
CA GLY A 170 -26.72 -76.77 28.90
C GLY A 170 -27.04 -75.28 29.04
N SER A 171 -26.14 -74.39 28.60
CA SER A 171 -26.38 -72.94 28.55
C SER A 171 -26.40 -72.44 27.11
N THR A 172 -27.40 -71.64 26.76
CA THR A 172 -27.54 -70.97 25.47
C THR A 172 -27.09 -69.52 25.58
N ILE A 173 -26.12 -69.10 24.76
CA ILE A 173 -25.65 -67.72 24.67
C ILE A 173 -26.18 -67.12 23.36
N SER A 174 -26.99 -66.07 23.46
CA SER A 174 -27.50 -65.30 22.34
C SER A 174 -26.85 -63.92 22.30
N ILE A 175 -26.31 -63.54 21.16
CA ILE A 175 -25.68 -62.23 20.94
C ILE A 175 -26.51 -61.47 19.91
N ALA A 176 -26.91 -60.24 20.23
CA ALA A 176 -27.60 -59.33 19.33
C ALA A 176 -26.87 -57.99 19.31
N GLY A 177 -26.91 -57.28 18.20
CA GLY A 177 -26.35 -55.94 18.12
C GLY A 177 -27.13 -55.06 17.17
N THR A 178 -27.10 -53.76 17.43
CA THR A 178 -27.65 -52.73 16.55
C THR A 178 -26.59 -51.71 16.23
N SER A 179 -26.48 -51.34 14.95
CA SER A 179 -25.66 -50.24 14.47
C SER A 179 -26.49 -49.37 13.54
N ASN A 180 -26.47 -48.06 13.79
CA ASN A 180 -27.23 -47.09 13.01
C ASN A 180 -26.64 -46.87 11.59
N LYS A 181 -25.34 -47.13 11.39
CA LYS A 181 -24.64 -46.72 10.15
C LYS A 181 -23.90 -47.84 9.43
N ASN A 182 -23.59 -48.94 10.11
CA ASN A 182 -22.93 -50.10 9.49
C ASN A 182 -23.50 -51.44 10.00
N PRO A 183 -24.75 -51.79 9.61
CA PRO A 183 -25.37 -53.06 10.02
C PRO A 183 -24.60 -54.28 9.48
N VAL A 184 -24.06 -54.20 8.26
CA VAL A 184 -23.34 -55.31 7.60
C VAL A 184 -22.00 -55.59 8.28
N GLY A 185 -21.24 -54.54 8.63
CA GLY A 185 -19.98 -54.68 9.36
C GLY A 185 -20.19 -55.23 10.77
N LEU A 186 -21.24 -54.77 11.47
CA LEU A 186 -21.61 -55.33 12.77
C LEU A 186 -22.01 -56.80 12.68
N GLN A 187 -22.76 -57.20 11.64
CA GLN A 187 -23.14 -58.59 11.44
C GLN A 187 -21.92 -59.51 11.24
N ARG A 188 -20.90 -59.05 10.50
CA ARG A 188 -19.64 -59.79 10.35
C ARG A 188 -18.88 -59.92 11.68
N GLU A 189 -18.76 -58.83 12.44
CA GLU A 189 -18.14 -58.87 13.77
C GLU A 189 -18.90 -59.82 14.73
N LEU A 190 -20.23 -59.78 14.73
CA LEU A 190 -21.05 -60.69 15.54
C LEU A 190 -20.87 -62.15 15.12
N ALA A 191 -20.83 -62.45 13.82
CA ALA A 191 -20.57 -63.81 13.34
C ALA A 191 -19.19 -64.31 13.79
N HIS A 192 -18.15 -63.48 13.69
CA HIS A 192 -16.83 -63.81 14.20
C HIS A 192 -16.81 -64.04 15.72
N LEU A 193 -17.54 -63.22 16.49
CA LEU A 193 -17.66 -63.41 17.94
C LEU A 193 -18.36 -64.72 18.29
N VAL A 194 -19.41 -65.10 17.56
CA VAL A 194 -20.11 -66.38 17.78
C VAL A 194 -19.19 -67.56 17.48
N ILE A 195 -18.44 -67.53 16.38
CA ILE A 195 -17.49 -68.60 16.02
C ILE A 195 -16.41 -68.73 17.10
N ASN A 196 -15.77 -67.62 17.49
CA ASN A 196 -14.71 -67.64 18.50
C ASN A 196 -15.21 -68.13 19.87
N LEU A 197 -16.42 -67.74 20.27
CA LEU A 197 -17.03 -68.21 21.52
C LEU A 197 -17.36 -69.70 21.47
N ASN A 198 -17.85 -70.20 20.33
CA ASN A 198 -18.13 -71.62 20.16
C ASN A 198 -16.84 -72.46 20.22
N ASP A 199 -15.80 -72.04 19.51
CA ASP A 199 -14.49 -72.70 19.55
C ASP A 199 -13.91 -72.71 20.97
N TYR A 200 -14.00 -71.58 21.69
CA TYR A 200 -13.53 -71.51 23.07
C TYR A 200 -14.32 -72.43 24.02
N LEU A 201 -15.63 -72.57 23.82
CA LEU A 201 -16.47 -73.43 24.65
C LEU A 201 -16.28 -74.93 24.34
N ILE A 202 -16.03 -75.29 23.08
CA ILE A 202 -15.74 -76.67 22.68
C ILE A 202 -14.38 -77.12 23.21
N LYS A 203 -13.36 -76.25 23.16
CA LYS A 203 -11.99 -76.56 23.61
C LYS A 203 -11.86 -76.73 25.13
N ARG A 204 -12.87 -76.30 25.89
CA ARG A 204 -12.93 -76.35 27.36
C ARG A 204 -13.79 -77.51 27.89
N LYS A 205 -14.44 -78.27 27.00
CA LYS A 205 -15.10 -79.55 27.30
C LYS A 205 -14.11 -80.69 27.13
#